data_AF-A0A925KV44-F1
#
_entry.id   AF-A0A925KV44-F1
#
_cell.length_a   1.000
_cell.length_b   1.000
_cell.length_c   1.000
_cell.angle_alpha   90.00
_cell.angle_beta   90.00
_cell.angle_gamma   90.00
#
_symmetry.space_group_name_H-M   'P 1'
#
loop_
_entity.id
_entity.type
_entity.pdbx_description
1 polymer ?
#
loop_
_entity_poly.entity_id
_entity_poly.type
_entity_poly.pdbx_seq_one_letter_code
_entity_poly.pdbx_strand_id
1 'polypeptide(L)'
;MKLFMFFINTIFWLWLFLVPTAVLGFIGVWLYFKSSRNLPLSIALGLAGFALGVLLAEYVRKHVGLDHFFGRISASPDLDNLNQGDKDNSTNNKVP
;
A
#
# COMPACT_ATOMS: atom_id res chain seq x y z
N MET A 1 -22.26 7.42 8.31
CA MET A 1 -21.18 7.96 7.44
C MET A 1 -19.77 7.54 7.89
N LYS A 2 -19.44 7.46 9.19
CA LYS A 2 -18.13 6.96 9.67
C LYS A 2 -17.89 5.45 9.48
N LEU A 3 -18.95 4.63 9.51
CA LEU A 3 -18.84 3.17 9.37
C LEU A 3 -18.37 2.74 7.97
N PHE A 4 -18.80 3.47 6.93
CA PHE A 4 -18.43 3.19 5.54
C PHE A 4 -16.94 3.46 5.29
N MET A 5 -16.43 4.58 5.82
CA MET A 5 -15.00 4.90 5.85
C MET A 5 -14.19 3.80 6.55
N PHE A 6 -14.67 3.30 7.69
CA PHE A 6 -14.02 2.21 8.41
C PHE A 6 -14.00 0.90 7.61
N PHE A 7 -15.08 0.60 6.87
CA PHE A 7 -15.19 -0.58 6.02
C PHE A 7 -14.20 -0.52 4.86
N ILE A 8 -14.14 0.61 4.16
CA ILE A 8 -13.18 0.82 3.05
C ILE A 8 -11.75 0.73 3.56
N ASN A 9 -11.46 1.35 4.70
CA ASN A 9 -10.15 1.30 5.35
C ASN A 9 -9.78 -0.16 5.73
N THR A 10 -10.75 -0.98 6.14
CA THR A 10 -10.54 -2.40 6.44
C THR A 10 -10.33 -3.24 5.18
N ILE A 11 -11.00 -2.92 4.08
CA ILE A 11 -10.80 -3.57 2.77
C ILE A 11 -9.41 -3.27 2.21
N PHE A 12 -8.96 -2.02 2.27
CA PHE A 12 -7.61 -1.67 1.85
C PHE A 12 -6.55 -2.30 2.76
N TRP A 13 -6.82 -2.39 4.06
CA TRP A 13 -5.97 -3.11 5.01
C TRP A 13 -5.82 -4.58 4.62
N LEU A 14 -6.93 -5.25 4.29
CA LEU A 14 -6.91 -6.65 3.86
C LEU A 14 -6.19 -6.83 2.52
N TRP A 15 -6.34 -5.87 1.60
CA TRP A 15 -5.67 -5.90 0.30
C TRP A 15 -4.16 -5.72 0.45
N LEU A 16 -3.72 -4.81 1.33
CA LEU A 16 -2.31 -4.61 1.65
C LEU A 16 -1.71 -5.84 2.35
N PHE A 17 -2.46 -6.47 3.26
CA PHE A 17 -2.08 -7.73 3.91
C PHE A 17 -1.89 -8.87 2.90
N LEU A 18 -2.70 -8.88 1.84
CA LEU A 18 -2.68 -9.94 0.83
C LEU A 18 -1.36 -9.98 0.07
N VAL A 19 -0.70 -8.84 -0.17
CA VAL A 19 0.52 -8.77 -0.99
C VAL A 19 1.72 -9.51 -0.36
N PRO A 20 2.19 -9.17 0.86
CA PRO A 20 3.29 -9.90 1.51
C PRO A 20 2.95 -11.36 1.76
N THR A 21 1.70 -11.64 2.15
CA THR A 21 1.25 -13.01 2.41
C THR A 21 1.23 -13.86 1.14
N ALA A 22 0.77 -13.30 0.02
CA ALA A 22 0.75 -13.99 -1.27
C ALA A 22 2.17 -14.18 -1.82
N VAL A 23 3.04 -13.18 -1.73
CA VAL A 23 4.43 -13.28 -2.22
C VAL A 23 5.21 -14.32 -1.42
N LEU A 24 5.22 -14.24 -0.09
CA LEU A 24 5.94 -15.20 0.74
C LEU A 24 5.30 -16.59 0.69
N GLY A 25 3.98 -16.67 0.63
CA GLY A 25 3.25 -17.92 0.44
C GLY A 25 3.57 -18.60 -0.88
N PHE A 26 3.61 -17.84 -1.98
CA PHE A 26 3.98 -18.35 -3.30
C PHE A 26 5.42 -18.88 -3.33
N ILE A 27 6.36 -18.15 -2.72
CA ILE A 27 7.76 -18.61 -2.59
C ILE A 27 7.84 -19.89 -1.75
N GLY A 28 7.06 -19.97 -0.67
CA GLY A 28 6.98 -21.17 0.18
C GLY A 28 6.45 -22.39 -0.57
N VAL A 29 5.39 -22.22 -1.37
CA VAL A 29 4.83 -23.29 -2.22
C VAL A 29 5.81 -23.70 -3.32
N TRP A 30 6.44 -22.73 -3.99
CA TRP A 30 7.45 -23.00 -5.01
C TRP A 30 8.62 -23.82 -4.46
N LEU A 31 9.06 -23.50 -3.24
CA LEU A 31 10.13 -24.24 -2.57
C LEU A 31 9.72 -25.66 -2.20
N TYR A 32 8.47 -25.87 -1.80
CA TYR A 32 7.91 -27.19 -1.50
C TYR A 32 7.89 -28.09 -2.74
N PHE A 33 7.46 -27.56 -3.90
CA PHE A 33 7.49 -28.29 -5.17
C PHE A 33 8.90 -28.71 -5.60
N LYS A 34 9.93 -27.93 -5.23
CA LYS A 34 11.33 -28.20 -5.61
C LYS A 34 11.97 -29.28 -4.73
N SER A 35 11.61 -29.38 -3.46
CA SER A 35 12.13 -30.45 -2.58
C SER A 35 11.25 -30.64 -1.36
N SER A 36 10.68 -31.84 -1.21
CA SER A 36 9.83 -32.23 -0.08
C SER A 36 10.57 -32.24 1.27
N ARG A 37 11.92 -32.20 1.26
CA ARG A 37 12.75 -32.08 2.46
C ARG A 37 12.74 -30.65 3.05
N ASN A 38 12.27 -29.66 2.29
CA ASN A 38 12.19 -28.25 2.69
C ASN A 38 10.83 -27.87 3.32
N LEU A 39 9.98 -28.85 3.65
CA LEU A 39 8.69 -28.67 4.32
C LEU A 39 8.74 -27.72 5.54
N PRO A 40 9.73 -27.85 6.46
CA PRO A 40 9.84 -26.95 7.61
C PRO A 40 10.11 -25.50 7.19
N LEU A 41 10.90 -25.31 6.12
CA LEU A 41 11.26 -23.99 5.62
C LEU A 41 10.08 -23.32 4.92
N SER A 42 9.28 -24.06 4.17
CA SER A 42 8.04 -23.57 3.56
C SER A 42 7.01 -23.14 4.61
N ILE A 43 6.87 -23.89 5.71
CA ILE A 43 5.99 -23.54 6.83
C ILE A 43 6.50 -22.27 7.52
N ALA A 44 7.80 -22.18 7.79
CA ALA A 44 8.41 -20.99 8.39
C ALA A 44 8.22 -19.75 7.50
N LEU A 45 8.34 -19.89 6.17
CA LEU A 45 8.09 -18.82 5.22
C LEU A 45 6.63 -18.37 5.19
N GLY A 46 5.69 -19.32 5.27
CA GLY A 46 4.26 -19.02 5.37
C GLY A 46 3.92 -18.25 6.65
N LEU A 47 4.46 -18.69 7.79
CA LEU A 47 4.30 -17.99 9.08
C LEU A 47 4.95 -16.60 9.07
N ALA A 48 6.15 -16.47 8.49
CA ALA A 48 6.82 -15.18 8.33
C ALA A 48 6.02 -14.25 7.42
N GLY A 49 5.48 -14.76 6.31
CA GLY A 49 4.60 -14.02 5.40
C GLY A 49 3.33 -13.53 6.06
N PHE A 50 2.70 -14.37 6.86
CA PHE A 50 1.52 -13.99 7.63
C PHE A 50 1.86 -12.93 8.68
N ALA A 51 2.93 -13.12 9.47
CA ALA A 51 3.34 -12.18 10.50
C ALA A 51 3.74 -10.81 9.90
N LEU A 52 4.54 -10.80 8.84
CA LEU A 52 4.89 -9.59 8.10
C LEU A 52 3.66 -8.93 7.48
N GLY A 53 2.74 -9.73 6.95
CA GLY A 53 1.46 -9.23 6.43
C GLY A 53 0.66 -8.48 7.48
N VAL A 54 0.46 -9.09 8.64
CA VAL A 54 -0.29 -8.46 9.75
C VAL A 54 0.43 -7.20 10.22
N LEU A 55 1.74 -7.26 10.47
CA LEU A 55 2.51 -6.11 10.95
C LEU A 55 2.48 -4.93 9.97
N LEU A 56 2.64 -5.19 8.68
CA LEU A 56 2.63 -4.14 7.67
C LEU A 56 1.25 -3.50 7.52
N ALA A 57 0.20 -4.33 7.55
CA ALA A 57 -1.17 -3.84 7.49
C ALA A 57 -1.51 -3.01 8.74
N GLU A 58 -1.17 -3.49 9.93
CA GLU A 58 -1.35 -2.77 11.21
C GLU A 58 -0.57 -1.44 11.23
N TYR A 59 0.67 -1.44 10.73
CA TYR A 59 1.53 -0.25 10.65
C TYR A 59 0.93 0.83 9.76
N VAL A 60 0.48 0.48 8.55
CA VAL A 60 -0.13 1.44 7.61
C VAL A 60 -1.44 2.00 8.17
N ARG A 61 -2.24 1.17 8.84
CA ARG A 61 -3.47 1.62 9.50
C ARG A 61 -3.21 2.65 10.61
N LYS A 62 -2.17 2.45 11.43
CA LYS A 62 -1.86 3.33 12.56
C LYS A 62 -1.10 4.60 12.16
N HIS A 63 -0.17 4.53 11.21
CA HIS A 63 0.76 5.64 10.97
C HIS A 63 0.39 6.57 9.82
N VAL A 64 -0.32 6.10 8.80
CA VAL A 64 -0.46 6.87 7.55
C VAL A 64 -1.88 7.41 7.34
N GLY A 65 -2.89 6.64 7.73
CA GLY A 65 -4.27 6.88 7.27
C GLY A 65 -4.38 6.52 5.79
N LEU A 66 -5.16 5.48 5.47
CA LEU A 66 -5.20 4.93 4.11
C LEU A 66 -5.67 5.96 3.07
N ASP A 67 -6.47 6.94 3.47
CA ASP A 67 -6.94 8.03 2.60
C ASP A 67 -5.78 8.90 2.08
N HIS A 68 -4.78 9.21 2.91
CA HIS A 68 -3.63 10.03 2.50
C HIS A 68 -2.64 9.24 1.63
N PHE A 69 -2.50 7.94 1.87
CA PHE A 69 -1.61 7.08 1.07
C PHE A 69 -2.19 6.79 -0.31
N PHE A 70 -3.46 6.40 -0.39
CA PHE A 70 -4.13 6.17 -1.67
C PHE A 70 -4.29 7.48 -2.44
N GLY A 71 -4.61 8.58 -1.75
CA GLY A 71 -4.63 9.91 -2.37
C GLY A 71 -3.29 10.29 -3.00
N ARG A 72 -2.16 9.99 -2.35
CA ARG A 72 -0.82 10.27 -2.88
C ARG A 72 -0.37 9.32 -4.00
N ILE A 73 -0.82 8.08 -4.02
CA ILE A 73 -0.57 7.15 -5.14
C ILE A 73 -1.44 7.50 -6.35
N SER A 74 -2.67 7.98 -6.10
CA SER A 74 -3.65 8.30 -7.14
C SER A 74 -3.52 9.71 -7.69
N ALA A 75 -2.93 10.63 -6.93
CA ALA A 75 -2.58 11.96 -7.40
C ALA A 75 -1.38 11.84 -8.35
N SER A 76 -1.63 11.97 -9.65
CA SER A 76 -0.55 12.21 -10.62
C SER A 76 0.17 13.50 -10.25
N PRO A 77 1.52 13.50 -10.18
CA PRO A 77 2.32 14.70 -9.88
C PRO A 77 2.13 15.83 -10.92
N ASP A 78 1.46 15.58 -12.03
CA ASP A 78 1.21 16.56 -13.09
C ASP A 78 0.24 17.69 -12.70
N LEU A 79 -0.64 17.49 -11.71
CA LEU A 79 -1.61 18.51 -11.30
C LEU A 79 -1.00 19.62 -10.43
N ASP A 80 0.19 19.42 -9.86
CA ASP A 80 0.83 20.42 -9.00
C ASP A 80 1.52 21.53 -9.82
N ASN A 81 1.94 21.22 -11.05
CA ASN A 81 2.60 22.18 -11.95
C ASN A 81 1.61 23.09 -12.71
N LEU A 82 0.36 22.65 -12.92
CA LEU A 82 -0.65 23.46 -13.63
C LEU A 82 -1.14 24.66 -12.80
N ASN A 83 -1.12 24.55 -11.46
CA ASN A 83 -1.57 25.63 -10.58
C ASN A 83 -0.47 26.70 -10.32
N GLN A 84 0.79 26.39 -10.64
CA GLN A 84 1.91 27.33 -10.50
C GLN A 84 2.07 28.23 -11.74
N GLY A 85 1.86 27.69 -12.94
CA GLY A 85 1.92 28.46 -14.19
C GLY A 85 0.83 29.54 -14.34
N ASP A 86 -0.33 29.32 -13.72
CA ASP A 86 -1.46 30.26 -13.81
C ASP A 86 -1.36 31.42 -12.79
N LYS A 87 -0.66 31.18 -11.67
CA LYS A 87 -0.39 32.22 -10.66
C LYS A 87 0.71 33.18 -11.09
N ASP A 88 1.72 32.70 -11.80
CA ASP A 88 2.83 33.54 -12.29
C ASP A 88 2.35 34.53 -13.38
N ASN A 89 1.51 34.07 -14.31
CA ASN A 89 0.93 34.92 -15.36
C ASN A 89 -0.06 35.99 -14.84
N SER A 90 -0.71 35.74 -13.70
CA SER A 90 -1.64 36.71 -13.10
C SER A 90 -0.93 37.83 -12.32
N THR A 91 0.30 37.60 -11.86
CA THR A 91 1.14 38.64 -11.23
C THR A 91 1.86 39.53 -12.23
N ASN A 92 2.20 39.02 -13.42
CA ASN A 92 2.88 39.81 -14.44
C ASN A 92 1.94 40.81 -15.16
N ASN A 93 0.63 40.53 -15.23
CA ASN A 93 -0.37 41.43 -15.83
C ASN A 93 -0.93 42.50 -14.86
N LYS A 94 -0.34 42.66 -13.66
CA LYS A 94 -0.69 43.71 -12.68
C LYS A 94 0.49 44.64 -12.39
N VAL A 95 1.13 45.17 -13.43
CA VAL A 95 2.03 46.33 -13.30
C VAL A 95 1.52 47.43 -14.23
N PRO A 96 1.21 48.64 -13.71
CA PRO A 96 0.62 49.74 -14.47
C PRO A 96 1.58 50.38 -15.48
#